data_AF-A0A7K3VPL9-F1
#
_entry.id   AF-A0A7K3VPL9-F1
#
_cell.length_a   1.000
_cell.length_b   1.000
_cell.length_c   1.000
_cell.angle_alpha   90.00
_cell.angle_beta   90.00
_cell.angle_gamma   90.00
#
_symmetry.space_group_name_H-M   'P 1'
#
loop_
_entity.id
_entity.type
_entity.pdbx_description
1 polymer ?
#
loop_
_entity_poly.entity_id
_entity_poly.type
_entity_poly.pdbx_seq_one_letter_code
_entity_poly.pdbx_strand_id
1 'polypeptide(L)'
;MIDRRTEVGHWVGRLETILISRGVLSEGGELAIQVGSKFPEEIEDALDGFIENPIELLGLLKICRDARDGRPLSPAVLMAAHLMAREVLQALDSQAAGDFRA
;
A
#
# COMPACT_ATOMS: atom_id res chain seq x y z
N MET A 1 19.49 -14.86 2.87
CA MET A 1 18.79 -13.87 3.73
C MET A 1 17.82 -13.12 2.85
N ILE A 2 16.56 -13.02 3.26
CA ILE A 2 15.58 -12.20 2.54
C ILE A 2 15.98 -10.74 2.71
N ASP A 3 16.22 -10.04 1.61
CA ASP A 3 16.44 -8.59 1.62
C ASP A 3 15.08 -7.88 1.65
N ARG A 4 14.64 -7.58 2.88
CA ARG A 4 13.35 -6.91 3.14
C ARG A 4 13.25 -5.55 2.45
N ARG A 5 14.35 -4.84 2.23
CA ARG A 5 14.31 -3.54 1.54
C ARG A 5 13.97 -3.73 0.07
N THR A 6 14.61 -4.70 -0.57
CA THR A 6 14.32 -5.06 -1.97
C THR A 6 12.86 -5.51 -2.12
N GLU A 7 12.35 -6.36 -1.22
CA GLU A 7 10.94 -6.79 -1.27
C GLU A 7 9.95 -5.64 -1.06
N VAL A 8 10.17 -4.79 -0.03
CA VAL A 8 9.34 -3.60 0.19
C VAL A 8 9.36 -2.67 -1.02
N GLY A 9 10.53 -2.50 -1.66
CA GLY A 9 10.68 -1.70 -2.88
C GLY A 9 9.84 -2.24 -4.05
N HIS A 10 9.78 -3.56 -4.22
CA HIS A 10 8.93 -4.18 -5.23
C HIS A 10 7.44 -4.07 -4.88
N TRP A 11 7.06 -4.30 -3.63
CA TRP A 11 5.67 -4.24 -3.19
C TRP A 11 5.10 -2.83 -3.24
N VAL A 12 5.86 -1.80 -2.85
CA VAL A 12 5.37 -0.42 -2.93
C VAL A 12 5.09 0.02 -4.36
N GLY A 13 5.92 -0.39 -5.33
CA GLY A 13 5.63 -0.09 -6.74
C GLY A 13 4.34 -0.74 -7.24
N ARG A 14 4.06 -1.99 -6.81
CA ARG A 14 2.80 -2.67 -7.14
C ARG A 14 1.59 -2.04 -6.44
N LEU A 15 1.73 -1.71 -5.15
CA LEU A 15 0.70 -1.01 -4.39
C LEU A 15 0.33 0.33 -5.03
N GLU A 16 1.33 1.15 -5.37
CA GLU A 16 1.13 2.42 -6.05
C GLU A 16 0.39 2.23 -7.38
N THR A 17 0.75 1.22 -8.16
CA THR A 17 0.08 0.91 -9.43
C THR A 17 -1.41 0.59 -9.22
N ILE A 18 -1.75 -0.28 -8.26
CA ILE A 18 -3.15 -0.66 -7.96
C ILE A 18 -3.94 0.54 -7.44
N LEU A 19 -3.35 1.31 -6.54
CA LEU A 19 -4.01 2.46 -5.93
C LEU A 19 -4.23 3.60 -6.92
N ILE A 20 -3.32 3.78 -7.90
CA ILE A 20 -3.51 4.70 -9.03
C ILE A 20 -4.65 4.20 -9.93
N SER A 21 -4.64 2.92 -10.31
CA SER A 21 -5.68 2.37 -11.21
C SER A 21 -7.09 2.41 -10.59
N ARG A 22 -7.17 2.39 -9.26
CA ARG A 22 -8.43 2.51 -8.49
C ARG A 22 -8.75 3.95 -8.05
N GLY A 23 -7.99 4.95 -8.50
CA GLY A 23 -8.26 6.37 -8.26
C GLY A 23 -8.02 6.85 -6.82
N VAL A 24 -7.32 6.06 -5.99
CA VAL A 24 -6.92 6.44 -4.62
C VAL A 24 -5.73 7.39 -4.67
N LEU A 25 -4.78 7.12 -5.56
CA LEU A 25 -3.60 7.94 -5.79
C LEU A 25 -3.66 8.59 -7.18
N SER A 26 -3.03 9.76 -7.29
CA SER A 26 -2.67 10.39 -8.55
C SER A 26 -1.43 9.72 -9.15
N GLU A 27 -1.14 9.99 -10.43
CA GLU A 27 0.07 9.50 -11.11
C GLU A 27 1.38 9.91 -10.39
N GLY A 28 1.37 11.00 -9.63
CA GLY A 28 2.49 11.44 -8.79
C GLY A 28 2.65 10.67 -7.48
N GLY A 29 1.74 9.75 -7.16
CA GLY A 29 1.74 9.00 -5.90
C GLY A 29 1.17 9.78 -4.70
N GLU A 30 0.51 10.91 -4.94
CA GLU A 30 -0.21 11.69 -3.92
C GLU A 30 -1.68 11.25 -3.86
N LEU A 31 -2.37 11.42 -2.72
CA LEU A 31 -3.81 11.11 -2.65
C LEU A 31 -4.60 11.91 -3.70
N ALA A 32 -5.37 11.19 -4.51
CA ALA A 32 -6.33 11.79 -5.44
C ALA A 32 -7.69 12.04 -4.76
N ILE A 33 -7.96 11.34 -3.66
CA ILE A 33 -9.14 11.56 -2.82
C ILE A 33 -8.93 12.75 -1.87
N GLN A 34 -10.00 13.46 -1.52
CA GLN A 34 -9.91 14.60 -0.61
C GLN A 34 -9.39 14.16 0.77
N VAL A 35 -8.54 14.96 1.41
CA VAL A 35 -8.08 14.66 2.78
C VAL A 35 -9.29 14.60 3.72
N GLY A 36 -9.43 13.48 4.44
CA GLY A 36 -10.58 13.22 5.32
C GLY A 36 -11.78 12.58 4.63
N SER A 37 -11.70 12.27 3.33
CA SER A 37 -12.68 11.44 2.65
C SER A 37 -12.41 9.95 2.86
N LYS A 38 -13.45 9.13 2.66
CA LYS A 38 -13.37 7.67 2.72
C LYS A 38 -12.68 7.12 1.46
N PHE A 39 -12.19 5.90 1.55
CA PHE A 39 -11.77 5.16 0.37
C PHE A 39 -12.97 4.89 -0.56
N PRO A 40 -12.74 4.61 -1.86
CA PRO A 40 -13.72 3.91 -2.68
C PRO A 40 -14.15 2.60 -1.98
N GLU A 41 -15.43 2.23 -2.08
CA GLU A 41 -16.00 1.07 -1.36
C GLU A 41 -15.20 -0.23 -1.54
N GLU A 42 -14.82 -0.57 -2.78
CA GLU A 42 -13.97 -1.74 -3.08
C GLU A 42 -12.63 -1.71 -2.33
N ILE A 43 -12.03 -0.53 -2.17
CA ILE A 43 -10.78 -0.35 -1.43
C ILE A 43 -11.04 -0.40 0.07
N GLU A 44 -12.11 0.22 0.56
CA GLU A 44 -12.49 0.21 1.97
C GLU A 44 -12.69 -1.25 2.44
N ASP A 45 -13.44 -2.04 1.67
CA ASP A 45 -13.66 -3.47 1.94
C ASP A 45 -12.37 -4.31 1.84
N ALA A 46 -11.52 -4.03 0.86
CA ALA A 46 -10.24 -4.73 0.71
C ALA A 46 -9.29 -4.46 1.88
N LEU A 47 -9.34 -3.25 2.43
CA LEU A 47 -8.42 -2.79 3.46
C LEU A 47 -8.98 -2.88 4.88
N ASP A 48 -10.23 -3.35 5.03
CA ASP A 48 -10.86 -3.52 6.34
C ASP A 48 -9.99 -4.40 7.26
N GLY A 49 -9.75 -3.90 8.48
CA GLY A 49 -8.85 -4.51 9.45
C GLY A 49 -7.34 -4.36 9.16
N PHE A 50 -6.92 -3.76 8.04
CA PHE A 50 -5.52 -3.49 7.71
C PHE A 50 -5.16 -2.00 7.74
N ILE A 51 -5.99 -1.16 7.11
CA ILE A 51 -5.79 0.29 6.98
C ILE A 51 -7.15 0.97 7.16
N GLU A 52 -7.29 1.78 8.21
CA GLU A 52 -8.58 2.36 8.59
C GLU A 52 -8.94 3.61 7.79
N ASN A 53 -7.93 4.30 7.25
CA ASN A 53 -8.14 5.58 6.58
C ASN A 53 -7.00 5.94 5.60
N PRO A 54 -7.22 6.91 4.70
CA PRO A 54 -6.20 7.33 3.73
C PRO A 54 -4.89 7.87 4.33
N ILE A 55 -4.93 8.39 5.56
CA ILE A 55 -3.75 8.96 6.23
C ILE A 55 -2.81 7.82 6.63
N GLU A 56 -3.33 6.73 7.16
CA GLU A 56 -2.56 5.52 7.47
C GLU A 56 -1.93 4.90 6.22
N LEU A 57 -2.68 4.84 5.12
CA LEU A 57 -2.15 4.37 3.84
C LEU A 57 -0.96 5.22 3.39
N LEU A 58 -1.09 6.55 3.43
CA LEU A 58 0.01 7.45 3.11
C LEU A 58 1.22 7.26 4.02
N GLY A 59 1.00 7.03 5.31
CA GLY A 59 2.06 6.73 6.28
C GLY A 59 2.84 5.48 5.89
N LEU A 60 2.13 4.40 5.56
CA LEU A 60 2.74 3.16 5.08
C LEU A 60 3.51 3.36 3.78
N LEU A 61 2.90 4.00 2.78
CA LEU A 61 3.53 4.26 1.48
C LEU A 61 4.81 5.08 1.64
N LYS A 62 4.78 6.12 2.49
CA LYS A 62 5.97 6.93 2.78
C LYS A 62 7.11 6.10 3.35
N ILE A 63 6.84 5.25 4.36
CA ILE A 63 7.87 4.39 4.95
C ILE A 63 8.41 3.41 3.91
N CYS A 64 7.55 2.85 3.05
CA CYS A 64 7.98 1.93 2.00
C CYS A 64 8.82 2.62 0.92
N ARG A 65 8.48 3.86 0.55
CA ARG A 65 9.31 4.71 -0.33
C ARG A 65 10.67 5.00 0.31
N ASP A 66 10.69 5.35 1.59
CA ASP A 66 11.94 5.56 2.32
C ASP A 66 12.79 4.27 2.33
N ALA A 67 12.18 3.09 2.46
CA ALA A 67 12.89 1.81 2.36
C ALA A 67 13.48 1.58 0.97
N ARG A 68 12.68 1.81 -0.09
CA ARG A 68 13.06 1.70 -1.51
C ARG A 68 14.21 2.62 -1.88
N ASP A 69 14.16 3.87 -1.41
CA ASP A 69 15.12 4.92 -1.74
C ASP A 69 16.40 4.82 -0.89
N GLY A 70 16.56 3.75 -0.10
CA GLY A 70 17.75 3.50 0.71
C GLY A 70 17.86 4.41 1.94
N ARG A 71 16.77 5.08 2.34
CA ARG A 71 16.80 5.97 3.51
C ARG A 71 16.93 5.17 4.82
N PRO A 72 17.50 5.78 5.87
CA PRO A 72 17.65 5.13 7.16
C PRO A 72 16.27 4.79 7.76
N LEU A 73 16.09 3.52 8.11
CA LEU A 73 14.93 3.02 8.85
C LEU A 73 15.47 2.13 9.98
N SER A 74 14.83 2.19 11.14
CA SER A 74 15.17 1.24 12.20
C SER A 74 14.79 -0.18 11.77
N PRO A 75 15.47 -1.23 12.29
CA PRO A 75 15.11 -2.61 11.97
C PRO A 75 13.64 -2.94 12.28
N ALA A 76 13.09 -2.37 13.36
CA ALA A 76 11.70 -2.54 13.75
C ALA A 76 10.73 -1.89 12.74
N VAL A 77 11.03 -0.67 12.29
CA VAL A 77 10.21 0.02 11.28
C VAL A 77 10.26 -0.70 9.94
N LEU A 78 11.44 -1.18 9.52
CA LEU A 78 11.56 -1.97 8.29
C LEU A 78 10.79 -3.29 8.38
N MET A 79 10.81 -3.96 9.53
CA MET A 79 10.02 -5.17 9.75
C MET A 79 8.51 -4.89 9.68
N ALA A 80 8.05 -3.83 10.35
CA ALA A 80 6.64 -3.44 10.34
C ALA A 80 6.16 -3.09 8.92
N ALA A 81 6.93 -2.26 8.20
CA ALA A 81 6.62 -1.90 6.82
C ALA A 81 6.61 -3.11 5.90
N HIS A 82 7.54 -4.06 6.09
CA HIS A 82 7.57 -5.31 5.33
C HIS A 82 6.32 -6.15 5.54
N LEU A 83 5.89 -6.37 6.79
CA LEU A 83 4.69 -7.13 7.10
C LEU A 83 3.43 -6.45 6.56
N MET A 84 3.25 -5.16 6.87
CA MET A 84 2.07 -4.41 6.46
C MET A 84 1.97 -4.27 4.94
N ALA A 85 3.07 -3.93 4.24
CA ALA A 85 3.05 -3.82 2.79
C ALA A 85 2.71 -5.14 2.10
N ARG A 86 3.15 -6.27 2.65
CA ARG A 86 2.80 -7.60 2.13
C ARG A 86 1.31 -7.88 2.30
N GLU A 87 0.77 -7.66 3.48
CA GLU A 87 -0.63 -7.95 3.81
C GLU A 87 -1.59 -7.05 3.02
N VAL A 88 -1.31 -5.74 2.97
CA VAL A 88 -2.08 -4.78 2.17
C VAL A 88 -2.02 -5.13 0.69
N LEU A 89 -0.85 -5.51 0.15
CA LEU A 89 -0.73 -5.91 -1.26
C LEU A 89 -1.54 -7.17 -1.54
N GLN A 90 -1.46 -8.17 -0.67
CA GLN A 90 -2.24 -9.41 -0.80
C GLN A 90 -3.74 -9.16 -0.75
N ALA A 91 -4.21 -8.27 0.13
CA ALA A 91 -5.61 -7.93 0.23
C ALA A 91 -6.12 -7.24 -1.05
N LEU A 92 -5.36 -6.26 -1.56
CA LEU A 92 -5.71 -5.53 -2.78
C LEU A 92 -5.64 -6.42 -4.03
N ASP A 93 -4.65 -7.31 -4.14
CA ASP A 93 -4.50 -8.29 -5.24
C ASP A 93 -5.62 -9.34 -5.22
N SER A 94 -6.04 -9.81 -4.04
CA SER A 94 -7.08 -10.85 -3.92
C SER A 94 -8.44 -10.36 -4.39
N GLN A 95 -8.74 -9.07 -4.22
CA GLN A 95 -9.93 -8.44 -4.77
C GLN A 95 -9.87 -8.28 -6.30
N ALA A 96 -8.68 -8.07 -6.88
CA ALA A 96 -8.51 -8.03 -8.34
C ALA A 96 -8.75 -9.41 -9.01
N ALA A 97 -8.63 -10.51 -8.27
CA ALA A 97 -8.89 -11.87 -8.75
C ALA A 97 -10.38 -12.30 -8.62
N GLY A 98 -11.21 -11.51 -7.93
CA GLY A 98 -12.63 -11.80 -7.70
C GLY A 98 -13.52 -11.62 -8.94
N ASP A 99 -13.11 -10.83 -9.92
CA ASP A 99 -13.90 -10.48 -11.11
C ASP A 99 -13.91 -11.53 -12.24
N PHE A 100 -13.24 -12.68 -12.07
CA PHE A 100 -13.21 -13.76 -13.08
C PHE A 100 -14.22 -14.90 -12.83
N ARG A 101 -15.13 -14.77 -11.86
CA ARG A 101 -16.18 -15.76 -11.61
C ARG A 101 -17.54 -15.07 -11.47
N ALA A 102 -18.09 -14.71 -12.63
CA ALA A 102 -19.53 -14.57 -12.83
C ALA A 102 -20.26 -15.90 -12.65
#